data_AF-A0A3B9IF10-F1
#
_entry.id   AF-A0A3B9IF10-F1
#
_cell.length_a   1.000
_cell.length_b   1.000
_cell.length_c   1.000
_cell.angle_alpha   90.00
_cell.angle_beta   90.00
_cell.angle_gamma   90.00
#
_symmetry.space_group_name_H-M   'P 1'
#
loop_
_entity.id
_entity.type
_entity.pdbx_description
1 polymer ?
#
loop_
_entity_poly.entity_id
_entity_poly.type
_entity_poly.pdbx_seq_one_letter_code
_entity_poly.pdbx_strand_id
1 'polypeptide(L)' 'MSLTPRAPVPALAVDTLAHGRFDIAAARPERMTLIAFYRGLHCPICITQLKELERLVPDFA' A
#
# COMPACT_ATOMS: atom_id res chain seq x y z
N MET A 1 -11.35 10.88 10.36
CA MET A 1 -12.01 10.39 9.14
C MET A 1 -11.70 8.90 9.04
N SER A 2 -12.72 8.04 9.10
CA SER A 2 -12.54 6.58 9.15
C SER A 2 -12.73 5.98 7.76
N LEU A 3 -12.04 4.87 7.45
CA LEU A 3 -12.31 4.10 6.25
C LEU A 3 -13.56 3.24 6.47
N THR A 4 -14.47 3.24 5.51
CA THR A 4 -15.69 2.42 5.55
C THR A 4 -15.66 1.42 4.40
N PRO A 5 -15.88 0.11 4.65
CA PRO A 5 -15.93 -0.87 3.58
C PRO A 5 -16.94 -0.49 2.50
N ARG A 6 -16.59 -0.73 1.22
CA ARG A 6 -17.39 -0.40 0.03
C ARG A 6 -17.65 1.10 -0.20
N ALA A 7 -17.03 1.98 0.59
CA ALA A 7 -16.98 3.41 0.27
C ALA A 7 -15.71 3.72 -0.55
N PRO A 8 -15.75 4.77 -1.39
CA PRO A 8 -14.54 5.29 -2.01
C PRO A 8 -13.49 5.65 -0.95
N VAL A 9 -12.23 5.30 -1.22
CA VAL A 9 -11.11 5.70 -0.38
C VAL A 9 -10.81 7.20 -0.57
N PRO A 10 -10.25 7.87 0.44
CA PRO A 10 -9.78 9.24 0.28
C PRO A 10 -8.74 9.35 -0.84
N ALA A 11 -8.68 10.52 -1.48
CA ALA A 11 -7.67 10.80 -2.47
C ALA A 11 -6.26 10.63 -1.87
N LEU A 12 -5.39 9.91 -2.60
CA LEU A 12 -4.00 9.71 -2.23
C LEU A 12 -3.15 9.87 -3.49
N ALA A 13 -2.40 10.97 -3.54
CA ALA A 13 -1.41 11.21 -4.57
C ALA A 13 -0.07 11.57 -3.91
N VAL A 14 0.96 10.77 -4.16
CA VAL A 14 2.28 10.88 -3.52
C VAL A 14 3.40 10.63 -4.53
N ASP A 15 4.53 11.29 -4.34
CA ASP A 15 5.75 10.95 -5.08
C ASP A 15 6.35 9.66 -4.52
N THR A 16 6.68 8.72 -5.40
CA THR A 16 7.36 7.48 -5.03
C THR A 16 8.87 7.64 -5.13
N LEU A 17 9.60 6.71 -4.50
CA LEU A 17 11.06 6.76 -4.51
C LEU A 17 11.69 6.54 -5.90
N ALA A 18 11.06 5.73 -6.76
CA ALA A 18 11.65 5.32 -8.04
C ALA A 18 10.67 5.22 -9.23
N HIS A 19 9.36 5.39 -9.02
CA HIS A 19 8.32 5.12 -10.02
C HIS A 19 7.47 6.36 -10.36
N GLY A 20 7.99 7.56 -10.08
CA GLY A 20 7.29 8.83 -10.30
C GLY A 20 6.12 9.04 -9.34
N ARG A 21 5.13 9.84 -9.75
CA ARG A 21 3.97 10.16 -8.93
C ARG A 21 2.94 9.03 -8.98
N PHE A 22 2.56 8.52 -7.82
CA PHE A 22 1.46 7.59 -7.66
C PHE A 22 0.16 8.35 -7.35
N ASP A 23 -0.95 7.97 -8.00
CA ASP A 23 -2.29 8.46 -7.71
C ASP A 23 -3.26 7.26 -7.66
N ILE A 24 -3.90 7.05 -6.51
CA ILE A 24 -4.83 5.94 -6.30
C ILE A 24 -6.06 6.02 -7.21
N ALA A 25 -6.50 7.22 -7.59
CA ALA A 25 -7.65 7.38 -8.47
C ALA A 25 -7.32 6.99 -9.93
N ALA A 26 -6.04 7.02 -10.30
CA ALA A 26 -5.56 6.62 -11.62
C ALA A 26 -5.20 5.11 -11.70
N ALA A 27 -5.04 4.44 -10.56
CA ALA A 27 -4.68 3.02 -10.52
C ALA A 27 -5.78 2.13 -11.14
N ARG A 28 -5.38 1.18 -11.99
CA ARG A 28 -6.26 0.19 -12.64
C ARG A 28 -5.78 -1.24 -12.37
N PRO A 29 -5.85 -1.71 -11.10
CA PRO A 29 -5.47 -3.08 -10.78
C PRO A 29 -6.50 -4.08 -11.31
N GLU A 30 -6.09 -5.32 -11.58
CA GLU A 30 -7.01 -6.39 -11.96
C GLU A 30 -7.93 -6.83 -10.82
N ARG A 31 -7.42 -6.77 -9.57
CA ARG A 31 -8.15 -7.19 -8.36
C ARG A 31 -8.35 -6.03 -7.40
N MET A 32 -7.26 -5.52 -6.83
CA MET A 32 -7.28 -4.43 -5.87
C MET A 32 -5.90 -3.76 -5.77
N THR A 33 -5.86 -2.57 -5.16
CA THR A 33 -4.62 -1.92 -4.73
C THR A 33 -4.45 -2.12 -3.23
N LEU A 34 -3.36 -2.77 -2.81
CA LEU A 34 -2.99 -2.93 -1.41
C LEU A 34 -2.04 -1.80 -0.99
N ILE A 35 -2.39 -1.05 0.06
CA ILE A 35 -1.53 -0.02 0.66
C ILE A 35 -1.23 -0.41 2.10
N ALA A 36 0.04 -0.68 2.40
CA ALA A 36 0.51 -1.01 3.74
C ALA A 36 1.20 0.21 4.38
N PHE A 37 0.55 0.80 5.39
CA PHE A 37 1.16 1.84 6.21
C PHE A 37 1.96 1.23 7.35
N TYR A 38 3.17 1.73 7.57
CA TYR A 38 4.03 1.33 8.68
C TYR A 38 4.66 2.57 9.33
N ARG A 39 5.16 2.42 10.57
CA ARG A 39 5.66 3.57 11.35
C ARG A 39 6.96 4.18 10.82
N GLY A 40 7.72 3.42 10.04
CA GLY A 40 9.02 3.84 9.51
C GLY A 40 10.05 2.71 9.56
N LEU A 41 11.20 2.98 8.93
CA LEU A 41 12.26 2.02 8.66
C LEU A 41 12.80 1.31 9.92
N HIS A 42 12.89 2.03 11.04
CA HIS A 42 13.53 1.52 12.26
C HIS A 42 12.56 0.87 13.25
N CYS A 43 11.28 0.71 12.90
CA CYS A 43 10.29 0.04 13.73
C CYS A 43 10.49 -1.49 13.69
N PRO A 44 10.91 -2.15 14.78
CA PRO A 44 11.27 -3.58 14.73
C PRO A 44 10.13 -4.50 14.31
N ILE A 45 8.92 -4.26 14.83
CA ILE A 45 7.74 -5.05 14.44
C ILE A 45 7.31 -4.77 12.99
N CYS A 46 7.51 -3.55 12.50
CA CYS A 46 7.17 -3.20 11.13
C CYS A 46 8.07 -3.94 10.14
N ILE A 47 9.35 -4.12 10.47
CA ILE A 47 10.29 -4.93 9.67
C ILE A 47 9.78 -6.37 9.57
N THR A 48 9.35 -6.97 10.68
CA THR A 48 8.78 -8.32 10.67
C THR A 48 7.54 -8.41 9.78
N GLN A 49 6.62 -7.46 9.89
CA GLN A 49 5.40 -7.41 9.05
C GLN A 49 5.71 -7.25 7.57
N LEU A 50 6.65 -6.37 7.21
CA LEU A 50 7.05 -6.13 5.83
C LEU A 50 7.76 -7.35 5.21
N LYS A 51 8.59 -8.06 5.98
CA LYS A 51 9.22 -9.32 5.51
C LYS A 51 8.19 -10.40 5.21
N GLU A 52 7.17 -10.55 6.07
CA GLU A 52 6.10 -11.51 5.78
C GLU A 52 5.26 -11.08 4.56
N LEU A 53 4.98 -9.78 4.42
CA LEU A 53 4.30 -9.26 3.24
C LEU A 53 5.11 -9.56 1.96
N GLU A 54 6.41 -9.29 1.96
CA GLU A 54 7.32 -9.58 0.85
C GLU A 54 7.31 -11.06 0.47
N ARG A 55 7.31 -11.96 1.46
CA ARG A 55 7.19 -13.41 1.25
C ARG A 55 5.89 -13.82 0.54
N LEU A 56 4.79 -13.10 0.78
CA LEU A 56 3.46 -13.36 0.21
C LEU A 56 3.22 -12.67 -1.13
N VAL A 57 4.07 -11.73 -1.55
CA VAL A 57 3.90 -11.01 -2.84
C VAL A 57 3.73 -11.96 -4.04
N PRO A 58 4.48 -13.07 -4.17
CA PRO A 58 4.27 -14.00 -5.28
C PRO A 58 2.87 -14.62 -5.33
N ASP A 59 2.19 -14.73 -4.19
CA ASP A 59 0.82 -15.29 -4.09
C ASP A 59 -0.25 -14.27 -4.54
N PHE A 60 0.14 -13.00 -4.75
CA PHE A 60 -0.75 -11.93 -5.22
C PHE A 60 -0.59 -11.61 -6.72
N ALA A 61 0.29 -12.33 -7.42
CA ALA A 61 0.53 -12.19 -8.86
C ALA A 61 -0.62 -12.75 -9.71
#